data_AF-A0A8J5H5U4-F1
#
_entry.id   AF-A0A8J5H5U4-F1
#
_cell.length_a   1.000
_cell.length_b   1.000
_cell.length_c   1.000
_cell.angle_alpha   90.00
_cell.angle_beta   90.00
_cell.angle_gamma   90.00
#
_symmetry.space_group_name_H-M   'P 1'
#
loop_
_entity.id
_entity.type
_entity.pdbx_description
1 polymer ?
#
loop_
_entity_poly.entity_id
_entity_poly.type
_entity_poly.pdbx_seq_one_letter_code
_entity_poly.pdbx_strand_id
1 'polypeptide(L)'
;MNTSPEGKIVILCRISLTIKVHSARFLSRTECVATPLAVRLPGGLDPPGRGVEARFDLTDAAASMASMVSRVAFRAEPFRCFPQAGGGRSARSSRAPVASTVRCASTRIDAPKKPFTPRELHVQVTHSMPPQNIEIFKSLEDWAENNILVHLKPVEKCWQPQDFLPEPSSEGFYEEVKELRERSKEIPDDYFVCLIGDMITEEALPTYQTMLNTLDGVRDETGASLTSWAVWTRAWTAEENRHGDLLNKYLYLSGRVDMKQIEKTIQYLIGSGMDPRTENNPYLGFIYTSFQERATFISHGNTARLAKEHGDLKLAQICGIIASDEKRHETAYTKIVEKLFEIDPNGTVLAFADMMKKKISMPAHLMYDGHDANLFENFSAVAQQLGVYTAKDYADILEFLVTRWKVGELTGLSGEGNQAQDFVCTLAPRIRRLEERAQGRAKKAPAIPFSWIYGREIQL
;
A
#
# COMPACT_ATOMS: atom_id res chain seq x y z
N MET A 1 65.29 -4.79 -20.33
CA MET A 1 64.83 -6.20 -20.24
C MET A 1 63.93 -6.33 -19.04
N ASN A 2 62.84 -7.06 -19.21
CA ASN A 2 61.70 -7.23 -18.32
C ASN A 2 62.01 -7.94 -16.99
N THR A 3 61.21 -7.59 -15.96
CA THR A 3 60.61 -8.43 -14.88
C THR A 3 61.58 -9.07 -13.85
N SER A 4 61.33 -9.16 -12.54
CA SER A 4 60.14 -9.33 -11.69
C SER A 4 60.55 -9.14 -10.20
N PRO A 5 59.64 -8.83 -9.25
CA PRO A 5 59.99 -8.43 -7.89
C PRO A 5 60.06 -9.56 -6.86
N GLU A 6 60.69 -9.19 -5.74
CA GLU A 6 60.94 -9.94 -4.51
C GLU A 6 59.67 -10.24 -3.72
N GLY A 7 59.69 -11.37 -3.01
CA GLY A 7 58.80 -11.64 -1.89
C GLY A 7 59.48 -11.33 -0.55
N LYS A 8 58.68 -10.96 0.46
CA LYS A 8 58.44 -11.78 1.68
C LYS A 8 57.75 -10.99 2.80
N ILE A 9 56.64 -11.59 3.28
CA ILE A 9 56.24 -11.82 4.68
C ILE A 9 55.82 -10.61 5.53
N VAL A 10 54.62 -10.69 6.14
CA VAL A 10 54.40 -10.63 7.61
C VAL A 10 52.91 -10.90 8.00
N ILE A 11 52.75 -11.99 8.78
CA ILE A 11 51.86 -12.25 9.93
C ILE A 11 50.32 -12.28 9.73
N LEU A 12 49.78 -13.52 9.75
CA LEU A 12 48.36 -13.85 9.98
C LEU A 12 48.16 -14.28 11.45
N CYS A 13 47.28 -13.58 12.17
CA CYS A 13 46.82 -13.97 13.50
C CYS A 13 45.56 -14.84 13.36
N ARG A 14 45.67 -16.15 13.65
CA ARG A 14 44.54 -17.08 13.75
C ARG A 14 44.06 -17.12 15.20
N ILE A 15 42.82 -16.68 15.44
CA ILE A 15 42.11 -16.95 16.70
C ILE A 15 41.29 -18.23 16.50
N SER A 16 41.70 -19.31 17.18
CA SER A 16 40.93 -20.55 17.32
C SER A 16 40.06 -20.44 18.57
N LEU A 17 38.73 -20.48 18.42
CA LEU A 17 37.84 -20.72 19.55
C LEU A 17 37.54 -22.23 19.64
N THR A 18 38.01 -22.83 20.72
CA THR A 18 37.73 -24.22 21.09
C THR A 18 36.56 -24.22 22.08
N ILE A 19 35.39 -24.75 21.72
CA ILE A 19 34.30 -24.96 22.67
C ILE A 19 34.30 -26.44 23.08
N LYS A 20 34.58 -26.67 24.36
CA LYS A 20 34.52 -27.96 25.05
C LYS A 20 33.06 -28.39 25.21
N VAL A 21 32.76 -29.59 24.75
CA VAL A 21 31.52 -30.33 25.03
C VAL A 21 31.58 -30.89 26.45
N HIS A 22 30.54 -30.69 27.25
CA HIS A 22 30.30 -31.46 28.48
C HIS A 22 28.92 -32.11 28.44
N SER A 23 28.96 -33.42 28.60
CA SER A 23 27.84 -34.36 28.69
C SER A 23 27.25 -34.34 30.09
N ALA A 24 25.92 -34.30 30.21
CA ALA A 24 25.21 -34.80 31.39
C ALA A 24 23.95 -35.55 30.95
N ARG A 25 23.96 -36.86 31.18
CA ARG A 25 22.80 -37.76 31.14
C ARG A 25 21.97 -37.54 32.39
N PHE A 26 20.65 -37.50 32.26
CA PHE A 26 19.75 -37.95 33.33
C PHE A 26 18.64 -38.83 32.73
N LEU A 27 18.58 -40.05 33.24
CA LEU A 27 17.54 -41.04 33.05
C LEU A 27 16.56 -40.91 34.23
N SER A 28 15.25 -40.93 33.97
CA SER A 28 14.33 -41.71 34.80
C SER A 28 13.03 -41.99 34.03
N ARG A 29 12.74 -43.28 33.90
CA ARG A 29 11.47 -43.89 33.49
C ARG A 29 10.40 -43.63 34.54
N THR A 30 9.14 -43.58 34.11
CA THR A 30 8.04 -44.35 34.74
C THR A 30 6.88 -44.55 33.77
N GLU A 31 6.20 -45.67 33.98
CA GLU A 31 5.38 -46.44 33.05
C GLU A 31 3.89 -46.04 32.98
N CYS A 32 3.24 -46.64 31.98
CA CYS A 32 1.82 -46.76 31.65
C CYS A 32 0.82 -46.84 32.82
N VAL A 33 -0.40 -46.31 32.59
CA VAL A 33 -1.66 -47.05 32.75
C VAL A 33 -2.68 -46.57 31.70
N ALA A 34 -3.28 -47.51 30.98
CA ALA A 34 -4.45 -47.34 30.12
C ALA A 34 -5.70 -47.90 30.84
N THR A 35 -6.89 -47.29 30.66
CA THR A 35 -8.18 -47.93 30.27
C THR A 35 -9.37 -46.95 30.38
N PRO A 36 -10.52 -47.25 29.70
CA PRO A 36 -11.40 -46.26 29.09
C PRO A 36 -12.75 -46.07 29.81
N LEU A 37 -13.51 -45.04 29.43
CA LEU A 37 -14.96 -45.04 29.61
C LEU A 37 -15.68 -44.57 28.34
N ALA A 38 -16.41 -45.50 27.73
CA ALA A 38 -17.52 -45.21 26.83
C ALA A 38 -18.78 -44.92 27.67
N VAL A 39 -19.76 -44.19 27.12
CA VAL A 39 -21.20 -44.54 27.12
C VAL A 39 -22.04 -43.49 26.35
N ARG A 40 -22.67 -44.01 25.28
CA ARG A 40 -24.00 -43.79 24.66
C ARG A 40 -24.50 -42.42 24.15
N LEU A 41 -24.81 -42.46 22.84
CA LEU A 41 -25.88 -41.76 22.12
C LEU A 41 -27.29 -42.28 22.50
N PRO A 42 -28.35 -41.49 22.21
CA PRO A 42 -29.24 -41.77 21.07
C PRO A 42 -29.49 -40.48 20.24
N GLY A 43 -29.76 -40.43 18.93
CA GLY A 43 -30.51 -41.30 18.04
C GLY A 43 -31.78 -40.56 17.57
N GLY A 44 -31.87 -40.12 16.30
CA GLY A 44 -33.10 -39.59 15.68
C GLY A 44 -32.89 -38.77 14.39
N LEU A 45 -33.55 -39.18 13.31
CA LEU A 45 -33.44 -38.75 11.90
C LEU A 45 -34.34 -37.54 11.49
N ASP A 46 -33.90 -36.85 10.43
CA ASP A 46 -34.41 -35.76 9.54
C ASP A 46 -35.92 -35.75 9.13
N PRO A 47 -36.54 -34.73 8.45
CA PRO A 47 -35.96 -33.84 7.41
C PRO A 47 -36.58 -32.38 7.30
N PRO A 48 -36.59 -31.66 6.14
CA PRO A 48 -35.86 -30.40 5.93
C PRO A 48 -36.76 -29.15 5.85
N GLY A 49 -36.24 -27.97 6.21
CA GLY A 49 -37.04 -26.75 6.25
C GLY A 49 -36.28 -25.44 6.06
N ARG A 50 -36.34 -24.94 4.82
CA ARG A 50 -36.23 -23.55 4.37
C ARG A 50 -34.87 -22.85 4.53
N GLY A 51 -34.28 -22.60 3.37
CA GLY A 51 -33.10 -21.77 3.19
C GLY A 51 -33.27 -20.39 3.82
N VAL A 52 -32.25 -20.01 4.57
CA VAL A 52 -31.95 -18.62 4.89
C VAL A 52 -31.15 -18.12 3.69
N GLU A 53 -31.84 -17.49 2.74
CA GLU A 53 -31.19 -16.58 1.80
C GLU A 53 -30.47 -15.51 2.61
N ALA A 54 -29.14 -15.60 2.65
CA ALA A 54 -28.30 -14.49 3.07
C ALA A 54 -28.49 -13.37 2.04
N ARG A 55 -29.47 -12.49 2.30
CA ARG A 55 -29.62 -11.23 1.56
C ARG A 55 -28.36 -10.43 1.76
N PHE A 56 -27.56 -10.37 0.71
CA PHE A 56 -26.45 -9.44 0.54
C PHE A 56 -27.02 -8.02 0.60
N ASP A 57 -26.80 -7.30 1.70
CA ASP A 57 -27.17 -5.89 1.81
C ASP A 57 -26.17 -5.08 0.97
N LEU A 58 -26.57 -4.74 -0.26
CA LEU A 58 -25.75 -4.11 -1.29
C LEU A 58 -25.52 -2.60 -1.06
N THR A 59 -25.80 -2.09 0.14
CA THR A 59 -25.71 -0.67 0.49
C THR A 59 -24.30 -0.23 0.88
N ASP A 60 -23.47 -1.12 1.44
CA ASP A 60 -22.06 -0.85 1.80
C ASP A 60 -21.05 -1.16 0.68
N ALA A 61 -21.46 -1.91 -0.35
CA ALA A 61 -20.63 -2.16 -1.54
C ALA A 61 -20.36 -0.88 -2.37
N ALA A 62 -21.17 0.16 -2.16
CA ALA A 62 -21.05 1.46 -2.81
C ALA A 62 -20.32 2.51 -1.95
N ALA A 63 -19.67 2.16 -0.83
CA ALA A 63 -18.96 3.12 0.01
C ALA A 63 -17.45 3.18 -0.31
N SER A 64 -16.77 2.04 -0.47
CA SER A 64 -15.32 2.05 -0.80
C SER A 64 -15.01 2.02 -2.31
N MET A 65 -16.01 1.82 -3.17
CA MET A 65 -15.94 2.23 -4.58
C MET A 65 -16.32 3.72 -4.75
N ALA A 66 -17.00 4.31 -3.76
CA ALA A 66 -17.36 5.73 -3.76
C ALA A 66 -16.32 6.63 -3.09
N SER A 67 -15.23 6.09 -2.52
CA SER A 67 -14.06 6.92 -2.19
C SER A 67 -13.28 7.34 -3.45
N MET A 68 -13.48 6.64 -4.57
CA MET A 68 -13.05 7.05 -5.92
C MET A 68 -14.15 7.77 -6.74
N VAL A 69 -15.40 7.80 -6.26
CA VAL A 69 -16.52 8.51 -6.93
C VAL A 69 -17.42 9.18 -5.88
N SER A 70 -17.30 10.51 -5.80
CA SER A 70 -17.93 11.42 -4.83
C SER A 70 -19.34 11.03 -4.36
N ARG A 71 -19.58 11.13 -3.04
CA ARG A 71 -20.94 11.23 -2.47
C ARG A 71 -21.24 12.65 -1.98
N VAL A 72 -22.06 13.35 -2.76
CA VAL A 72 -22.98 14.39 -2.24
C VAL A 72 -24.40 13.97 -2.56
N ALA A 73 -25.14 13.52 -1.54
CA ALA A 73 -26.57 13.78 -1.33
C ALA A 73 -27.08 12.87 -0.21
N PHE A 74 -27.35 13.43 0.97
CA PHE A 74 -28.59 13.26 1.74
C PHE A 74 -28.47 14.16 2.99
N ARG A 75 -28.92 15.42 2.85
CA ARG A 75 -29.34 16.22 4.02
C ARG A 75 -30.73 15.72 4.41
N ALA A 76 -30.86 15.16 5.60
CA ALA A 76 -32.13 15.07 6.30
C ALA A 76 -32.23 16.28 7.24
N GLU A 77 -33.05 17.26 6.89
CA GLU A 77 -33.49 18.28 7.85
C GLU A 77 -34.76 17.80 8.55
N PRO A 78 -34.88 17.99 9.88
CA PRO A 78 -36.16 17.96 10.55
C PRO A 78 -36.64 19.37 10.93
N PHE A 79 -37.87 19.65 10.50
CA PHE A 79 -38.88 20.49 11.16
C PHE A 79 -38.64 22.00 11.30
N ARG A 80 -39.28 22.74 10.39
CA ARG A 80 -39.80 24.10 10.65
C ARG A 80 -40.99 24.02 11.60
N CYS A 81 -40.96 24.80 12.68
CA CYS A 81 -42.12 25.13 13.48
C CYS A 81 -42.28 26.65 13.50
N PHE A 82 -43.42 27.15 13.01
CA PHE A 82 -43.84 28.55 13.15
C PHE A 82 -44.25 28.83 14.60
N PRO A 83 -44.12 30.09 15.05
CA PRO A 83 -45.35 30.79 15.43
C PRO A 83 -45.46 32.24 14.91
N GLN A 84 -46.71 32.68 14.86
CA GLN A 84 -47.21 33.99 14.45
C GLN A 84 -46.94 35.11 15.48
N ALA A 85 -46.83 36.32 14.92
CA ALA A 85 -47.41 37.60 15.32
C ALA A 85 -47.31 38.12 16.78
N GLY A 86 -46.72 39.31 16.91
CA GLY A 86 -46.91 40.23 18.04
C GLY A 86 -46.23 41.56 17.74
N GLY A 87 -47.00 42.65 17.73
CA GLY A 87 -46.63 43.94 17.13
C GLY A 87 -45.90 44.93 18.05
N GLY A 88 -45.88 46.19 17.60
CA GLY A 88 -45.52 47.35 18.43
C GLY A 88 -44.53 48.29 17.77
N ARG A 89 -45.03 49.44 17.31
CA ARG A 89 -44.25 50.57 16.77
C ARG A 89 -43.62 51.42 17.89
N SER A 90 -42.54 52.12 17.51
CA SER A 90 -42.20 53.52 17.82
C SER A 90 -41.49 53.87 19.14
N ALA A 91 -40.27 54.41 19.02
CA ALA A 91 -39.86 55.81 19.35
C ALA A 91 -38.31 55.86 19.53
N ARG A 92 -37.56 56.69 18.76
CA ARG A 92 -36.97 58.01 19.13
C ARG A 92 -36.16 57.97 20.45
N SER A 93 -34.94 58.52 20.61
CA SER A 93 -34.17 59.53 19.89
C SER A 93 -32.77 59.72 20.55
N SER A 94 -31.74 59.97 19.72
CA SER A 94 -30.63 60.95 19.84
C SER A 94 -29.55 60.95 20.96
N ARG A 95 -28.28 60.93 20.47
CA ARG A 95 -27.07 61.75 20.80
C ARG A 95 -26.43 61.57 22.20
N ALA A 96 -25.11 61.62 22.41
CA ALA A 96 -23.85 61.64 21.63
C ALA A 96 -22.70 61.44 22.70
N PRO A 97 -21.41 61.76 22.46
CA PRO A 97 -20.30 60.81 22.32
C PRO A 97 -19.26 60.86 23.47
N VAL A 98 -18.09 60.26 23.21
CA VAL A 98 -16.76 60.40 23.89
C VAL A 98 -16.37 59.21 24.77
N ALA A 99 -15.41 58.40 24.27
CA ALA A 99 -14.07 58.28 24.84
C ALA A 99 -13.35 57.05 24.28
N SER A 100 -12.20 57.31 23.66
CA SER A 100 -11.21 56.33 23.23
C SER A 100 -10.77 55.43 24.40
N THR A 101 -10.90 54.12 24.24
CA THR A 101 -10.09 53.13 24.96
C THR A 101 -9.59 52.08 23.98
N VAL A 102 -8.27 52.04 23.86
CA VAL A 102 -7.49 50.99 23.21
C VAL A 102 -7.93 49.64 23.78
N ARG A 103 -8.55 48.78 22.96
CA ARG A 103 -8.78 47.38 23.33
C ARG A 103 -7.54 46.58 22.96
N CYS A 104 -6.88 46.09 24.00
CA CYS A 104 -5.88 45.04 23.97
C CYS A 104 -6.39 43.88 23.10
N ALA A 105 -5.63 43.51 22.07
CA ALA A 105 -5.91 42.33 21.26
C ALA A 105 -5.84 41.10 22.16
N SER A 106 -6.98 40.44 22.36
CA SER A 106 -6.98 39.12 22.96
C SER A 106 -6.31 38.17 21.98
N THR A 107 -5.08 37.76 22.32
CA THR A 107 -4.48 36.54 21.76
C THR A 107 -5.46 35.40 22.00
N ARG A 108 -6.16 34.98 20.94
CA ARG A 108 -6.80 33.67 20.92
C ARG A 108 -5.66 32.66 21.03
N ILE A 109 -5.52 32.09 22.22
CA ILE A 109 -4.73 30.89 22.42
C ILE A 109 -5.48 29.81 21.65
N ASP A 110 -4.95 29.42 20.49
CA ASP A 110 -5.43 28.25 19.77
C ASP A 110 -5.40 27.08 20.75
N ALA A 111 -6.56 26.44 20.94
CA ALA A 111 -6.64 25.22 21.73
C ALA A 111 -5.61 24.23 21.16
N PRO A 112 -4.85 23.52 22.02
CA PRO A 112 -3.87 22.55 21.53
C PRO A 112 -4.58 21.56 20.60
N LYS A 113 -4.18 21.55 19.32
CA LYS A 113 -4.62 20.54 18.36
C LYS A 113 -4.41 19.19 19.05
N LYS A 114 -5.47 18.38 19.14
CA LYS A 114 -5.36 17.03 19.73
C LYS A 114 -4.14 16.33 19.12
N PRO A 115 -3.31 15.66 19.92
CA PRO A 115 -2.19 14.88 19.39
C PRO A 115 -2.70 13.94 18.31
N PHE A 116 -1.96 13.82 17.21
CA PHE A 116 -2.25 12.82 16.19
C PHE A 116 -2.26 11.44 16.85
N THR A 117 -3.39 10.75 16.78
CA THR A 117 -3.55 9.38 17.28
C THR A 117 -3.78 8.48 16.08
N PRO A 118 -2.87 7.54 15.79
CA PRO A 118 -3.10 6.48 14.80
C PRO A 118 -4.44 5.80 15.10
N ARG A 119 -5.23 5.54 14.05
CA ARG A 119 -6.54 4.88 14.19
C ARG A 119 -6.43 3.43 13.75
N GLU A 120 -6.79 2.51 14.64
CA GLU A 120 -7.15 1.16 14.23
C GLU A 120 -8.50 1.23 13.50
N LEU A 121 -8.48 0.99 12.19
CA LEU A 121 -9.69 1.03 11.35
C LEU A 121 -10.51 -0.27 11.41
N HIS A 122 -9.86 -1.39 11.79
CA HIS A 122 -10.45 -2.72 11.79
C HIS A 122 -10.10 -3.47 13.09
N VAL A 123 -10.91 -4.47 13.43
CA VAL A 123 -10.55 -5.44 14.47
C VAL A 123 -9.31 -6.20 14.00
N GLN A 124 -8.23 -6.15 14.77
CA GLN A 124 -6.98 -6.83 14.43
C GLN A 124 -7.14 -8.34 14.52
N VAL A 125 -6.86 -9.02 13.41
CA VAL A 125 -6.70 -10.46 13.32
C VAL A 125 -5.22 -10.71 13.00
N THR A 126 -4.59 -11.57 13.78
CA THR A 126 -3.17 -11.94 13.62
C THR A 126 -3.03 -13.44 13.56
N HIS A 127 -2.01 -13.91 12.85
CA HIS A 127 -1.65 -15.33 12.73
C HIS A 127 -2.83 -16.22 12.27
N SER A 128 -3.51 -15.82 11.18
CA SER A 128 -4.63 -16.60 10.64
C SER A 128 -4.22 -17.85 9.87
N MET A 129 -2.94 -17.95 9.49
CA MET A 129 -2.40 -19.15 8.87
C MET A 129 -2.24 -20.28 9.91
N PRO A 130 -2.69 -21.52 9.63
CA PRO A 130 -2.42 -22.64 10.52
C PRO A 130 -0.91 -22.85 10.75
N PRO A 131 -0.43 -23.03 11.99
CA PRO A 131 1.01 -23.09 12.28
C PRO A 131 1.77 -24.17 11.51
N GLN A 132 1.12 -25.30 11.21
CA GLN A 132 1.74 -26.37 10.40
C GLN A 132 2.09 -25.94 8.98
N ASN A 133 1.42 -24.92 8.43
CA ASN A 133 1.69 -24.43 7.08
C ASN A 133 2.99 -23.61 7.00
N ILE A 134 3.59 -23.23 8.14
CA ILE A 134 4.94 -22.64 8.18
C ILE A 134 5.97 -23.58 7.52
N GLU A 135 5.80 -24.90 7.66
CA GLU A 135 6.70 -25.89 7.06
C GLU A 135 6.68 -25.87 5.54
N ILE A 136 5.61 -25.38 4.91
CA ILE A 136 5.54 -25.19 3.44
C ILE A 136 6.62 -24.19 3.02
N PHE A 137 6.67 -23.03 3.67
CA PHE A 137 7.63 -21.96 3.34
C PHE A 137 9.07 -22.35 3.66
N LYS A 138 9.29 -23.09 4.75
CA LYS A 138 10.61 -23.68 5.05
C LYS A 138 11.06 -24.66 3.96
N SER A 139 10.16 -25.54 3.51
CA SER A 139 10.48 -26.51 2.45
C SER A 139 10.72 -25.87 1.08
N LEU A 140 10.28 -24.62 0.90
CA LEU A 140 10.42 -23.85 -0.34
C LEU A 140 11.66 -22.95 -0.37
N GLU A 141 12.55 -23.00 0.63
CA GLU A 141 13.72 -22.11 0.71
C GLU A 141 14.66 -22.23 -0.50
N ASP A 142 15.05 -23.46 -0.87
CA ASP A 142 15.86 -23.74 -2.07
C ASP A 142 15.09 -23.36 -3.35
N TRP A 143 13.78 -23.57 -3.37
CA TRP A 143 12.96 -23.18 -4.51
C TRP A 143 12.96 -21.66 -4.67
N ALA A 144 12.83 -20.90 -3.58
CA ALA A 144 12.86 -19.45 -3.58
C ALA A 144 14.23 -18.91 -4.02
N GLU A 145 15.32 -19.53 -3.56
CA GLU A 145 16.68 -19.19 -4.04
C GLU A 145 16.77 -19.26 -5.56
N ASN A 146 16.30 -20.37 -6.14
CA ASN A 146 16.47 -20.65 -7.56
C ASN A 146 15.41 -20.00 -8.48
N ASN A 147 14.25 -19.60 -7.94
CA ASN A 147 13.12 -19.13 -8.75
C ASN A 147 12.67 -17.71 -8.43
N ILE A 148 12.97 -17.20 -7.23
CA ILE A 148 12.56 -15.87 -6.76
C ILE A 148 13.75 -14.93 -6.71
N LEU A 149 14.86 -15.30 -6.06
CA LEU A 149 16.03 -14.41 -5.94
C LEU A 149 16.66 -14.06 -7.29
N VAL A 150 16.46 -14.88 -8.32
CA VAL A 150 16.88 -14.62 -9.71
C VAL A 150 16.22 -13.37 -10.33
N HIS A 151 15.12 -12.88 -9.74
CA HIS A 151 14.45 -11.66 -10.18
C HIS A 151 15.08 -10.39 -9.63
N LEU A 152 15.94 -10.49 -8.61
CA LEU A 152 16.71 -9.37 -8.08
C LEU A 152 17.83 -9.01 -9.06
N LYS A 153 18.04 -7.71 -9.29
CA LYS A 153 19.19 -7.24 -10.04
C LYS A 153 20.38 -7.15 -9.07
N PRO A 154 21.56 -7.68 -9.45
CA PRO A 154 22.77 -7.41 -8.70
C PRO A 154 23.02 -5.90 -8.60
N VAL A 155 23.43 -5.42 -7.42
CA VAL A 155 23.61 -3.97 -7.14
C VAL A 155 24.47 -3.28 -8.19
N GLU A 156 25.57 -3.91 -8.63
CA GLU A 156 26.48 -3.39 -9.67
C GLU A 156 25.85 -3.24 -11.06
N LYS A 157 24.65 -3.77 -11.28
CA LYS A 157 23.85 -3.65 -12.50
C LYS A 157 22.54 -2.89 -12.28
N CYS A 158 22.28 -2.43 -11.06
CA CYS A 158 21.14 -1.58 -10.75
C CYS A 158 21.44 -0.16 -11.20
N TRP A 159 20.40 0.50 -11.71
CA TRP A 159 20.41 1.95 -11.82
C TRP A 159 20.45 2.57 -10.42
N GLN A 160 20.96 3.79 -10.31
CA GLN A 160 20.96 4.59 -9.10
C GLN A 160 20.24 5.91 -9.35
N PRO A 161 19.63 6.55 -8.32
CA PRO A 161 18.95 7.83 -8.49
C PRO A 161 19.80 8.89 -9.21
N GLN A 162 21.12 8.90 -8.97
CA GLN A 162 22.04 9.85 -9.59
C GLN A 162 22.12 9.72 -11.12
N ASP A 163 21.79 8.56 -11.70
CA ASP A 163 21.79 8.34 -13.15
C ASP A 163 20.75 9.22 -13.88
N PHE A 164 19.74 9.72 -13.15
CA PHE A 164 18.61 10.47 -13.70
C PHE A 164 18.48 11.89 -13.16
N LEU A 165 19.38 12.29 -12.24
CA LEU A 165 19.38 13.60 -11.61
C LEU A 165 20.55 14.45 -12.11
N PRO A 166 20.46 15.79 -12.03
CA PRO A 166 21.59 16.67 -12.30
C PRO A 166 22.85 16.26 -11.52
N GLU A 167 24.01 16.23 -12.18
CA GLU A 167 25.27 15.78 -11.57
C GLU A 167 25.86 16.90 -10.68
N PRO A 168 25.82 16.78 -9.34
CA PRO A 168 26.21 17.87 -8.44
C PRO A 168 27.70 18.24 -8.51
N SER A 169 28.56 17.33 -8.97
CA SER A 169 29.99 17.60 -9.15
C SER A 169 30.36 18.17 -10.53
N SER A 170 29.40 18.23 -11.47
CA SER A 170 29.60 18.75 -12.82
C SER A 170 29.62 20.28 -12.83
N GLU A 171 30.48 20.88 -13.66
CA GLU A 171 30.42 22.32 -13.95
C GLU A 171 29.06 22.74 -14.54
N GLY A 172 28.35 21.80 -15.17
CA GLY A 172 27.01 21.98 -15.75
C GLY A 172 25.85 21.88 -14.76
N PHE A 173 26.09 21.56 -13.48
CA PHE A 173 25.05 21.28 -12.49
C PHE A 173 23.93 22.34 -12.47
N TYR A 174 24.30 23.62 -12.39
CA TYR A 174 23.33 24.71 -12.30
C TYR A 174 22.46 24.85 -13.56
N GLU A 175 23.01 24.57 -14.75
CA GLU A 175 22.23 24.61 -15.99
C GLU A 175 21.33 23.38 -16.08
N GLU A 176 21.79 22.19 -15.71
CA GLU A 176 20.97 20.98 -15.66
C GLU A 176 19.78 21.13 -14.69
N VAL A 177 19.99 21.74 -13.52
CA VAL A 177 18.90 22.08 -12.58
C VAL A 177 17.94 23.10 -13.18
N LYS A 178 18.46 24.11 -13.88
CA LYS A 178 17.62 25.11 -14.56
C LYS A 178 16.77 24.48 -15.65
N GLU A 179 17.33 23.62 -16.49
CA GLU A 179 16.59 22.87 -17.52
C GLU A 179 15.51 21.95 -16.91
N LEU A 180 15.80 21.28 -15.79
CA LEU A 180 14.80 20.49 -15.07
C LEU A 180 13.61 21.37 -14.64
N ARG A 181 13.90 22.53 -14.06
CA ARG A 181 12.87 23.47 -13.59
C ARG A 181 12.07 24.08 -14.73
N GLU A 182 12.69 24.41 -15.86
CA GLU A 182 11.99 24.93 -17.03
C GLU A 182 10.99 23.90 -17.57
N ARG A 183 11.40 22.63 -17.74
CA ARG A 183 10.49 21.56 -18.20
C ARG A 183 9.37 21.29 -17.19
N SER A 184 9.67 21.37 -15.89
CA SER A 184 8.68 21.20 -14.81
C SER A 184 7.57 22.26 -14.80
N LYS A 185 7.75 23.43 -15.45
CA LYS A 185 6.70 24.46 -15.57
C LYS A 185 5.58 24.06 -16.52
N GLU A 186 5.89 23.25 -17.53
CA GLU A 186 4.93 22.78 -18.55
C GLU A 186 4.08 21.60 -18.05
N ILE A 187 4.45 21.03 -16.91
CA ILE A 187 3.71 19.95 -16.26
C ILE A 187 2.63 20.54 -15.34
N PRO A 188 1.35 20.16 -15.51
CA PRO A 188 0.23 20.72 -14.75
C PRO A 188 0.20 20.23 -13.30
N ASP A 189 -0.51 20.96 -12.44
CA ASP A 189 -0.54 20.69 -11.00
C ASP A 189 -1.26 19.37 -10.65
N ASP A 190 -2.24 18.94 -11.44
CA ASP A 190 -2.93 17.65 -11.28
C ASP A 190 -1.97 16.47 -11.43
N TYR A 191 -1.08 16.53 -12.42
CA TYR A 191 0.02 15.57 -12.56
C TYR A 191 0.93 15.58 -11.32
N PHE A 192 1.32 16.75 -10.82
CA PHE A 192 2.15 16.84 -9.62
C PHE A 192 1.47 16.25 -8.39
N VAL A 193 0.16 16.45 -8.21
CA VAL A 193 -0.59 15.81 -7.11
C VAL A 193 -0.50 14.28 -7.19
N CYS A 194 -0.62 13.70 -8.40
CA CYS A 194 -0.42 12.26 -8.58
C CYS A 194 1.02 11.82 -8.26
N LEU A 195 2.02 12.48 -8.85
CA LEU A 195 3.43 12.15 -8.64
C LEU A 195 3.86 12.27 -7.17
N ILE A 196 3.32 13.26 -6.45
CA ILE A 196 3.54 13.43 -5.01
C ILE A 196 2.92 12.28 -4.22
N GLY A 197 1.69 11.86 -4.55
CA GLY A 197 1.06 10.72 -3.89
C GLY A 197 1.81 9.40 -4.12
N ASP A 198 2.31 9.17 -5.34
CA ASP A 198 3.20 8.05 -5.65
C ASP A 198 4.47 8.13 -4.79
N MET A 199 5.17 9.26 -4.80
CA MET A 199 6.41 9.47 -4.02
C MET A 199 6.21 9.30 -2.51
N ILE A 200 5.12 9.84 -1.92
CA ILE A 200 4.83 9.69 -0.50
C ILE A 200 4.61 8.21 -0.15
N THR A 201 4.01 7.45 -1.07
CA THR A 201 3.85 6.00 -0.92
C THR A 201 5.21 5.33 -0.91
N GLU A 202 6.10 5.62 -1.87
CA GLU A 202 7.47 5.06 -1.89
C GLU A 202 8.25 5.36 -0.60
N GLU A 203 8.15 6.58 -0.08
CA GLU A 203 8.87 7.02 1.13
C GLU A 203 8.40 6.32 2.41
N ALA A 204 7.22 5.70 2.41
CA ALA A 204 6.71 4.92 3.54
C ALA A 204 7.25 3.48 3.59
N LEU A 205 8.29 3.17 2.80
CA LEU A 205 9.00 1.89 2.72
C LEU A 205 9.28 1.17 4.05
N PRO A 206 9.65 1.83 5.17
CA PRO A 206 9.83 1.12 6.44
C PRO A 206 8.60 0.32 6.89
N THR A 207 7.41 0.82 6.56
CA THR A 207 6.13 0.14 6.83
C THR A 207 6.01 -1.15 6.02
N TYR A 208 6.47 -1.14 4.76
CA TYR A 208 6.30 -2.26 3.83
C TYR A 208 7.29 -3.38 4.13
N GLN A 209 8.54 -3.05 4.45
CA GLN A 209 9.49 -4.02 4.99
C GLN A 209 8.97 -4.63 6.30
N THR A 210 8.42 -3.81 7.19
CA THR A 210 7.79 -4.28 8.43
C THR A 210 6.66 -5.26 8.14
N MET A 211 5.78 -4.93 7.19
CA MET A 211 4.68 -5.80 6.76
C MET A 211 5.19 -7.18 6.30
N LEU A 212 6.20 -7.22 5.42
CA LEU A 212 6.80 -8.50 4.99
C LEU A 212 7.40 -9.27 6.18
N ASN A 213 8.03 -8.57 7.12
CA ASN A 213 8.58 -9.16 8.35
C ASN A 213 7.51 -9.50 9.41
N THR A 214 6.23 -9.23 9.17
CA THR A 214 5.14 -9.78 9.99
C THR A 214 4.67 -11.15 9.52
N LEU A 215 5.04 -11.57 8.29
CA LEU A 215 4.51 -12.78 7.67
C LEU A 215 5.19 -14.05 8.22
N ASP A 216 4.37 -14.98 8.71
CA ASP A 216 4.80 -16.22 9.34
C ASP A 216 5.54 -17.12 8.36
N GLY A 217 6.69 -17.65 8.77
CA GLY A 217 7.49 -18.57 7.95
C GLY A 217 8.40 -17.90 6.90
N VAL A 218 8.25 -16.60 6.64
CA VAL A 218 9.08 -15.86 5.67
C VAL A 218 9.79 -14.62 6.25
N ARG A 219 9.39 -14.15 7.44
CA ARG A 219 10.01 -13.00 8.11
C ARG A 219 11.51 -13.18 8.42
N ASP A 220 12.23 -12.07 8.46
CA ASP A 220 13.61 -12.03 8.93
C ASP A 220 13.67 -12.02 10.47
N GLU A 221 14.12 -13.13 11.06
CA GLU A 221 14.20 -13.30 12.53
C GLU A 221 15.34 -12.51 13.18
N THR A 222 16.34 -12.07 12.42
CA THR A 222 17.57 -11.48 13.01
C THR A 222 17.96 -10.13 12.41
N GLY A 223 17.26 -9.70 11.35
CA GLY A 223 17.66 -8.56 10.52
C GLY A 223 18.80 -8.88 9.55
N ALA A 224 19.32 -10.11 9.59
CA ALA A 224 20.38 -10.60 8.72
C ALA A 224 20.25 -12.12 8.47
N SER A 225 19.03 -12.67 8.59
CA SER A 225 18.79 -14.09 8.35
C SER A 225 19.22 -14.47 6.93
N LEU A 226 19.84 -15.65 6.79
CA LEU A 226 20.32 -16.14 5.49
C LEU A 226 19.25 -16.86 4.69
N THR A 227 18.03 -16.98 5.21
CA THR A 227 16.93 -17.62 4.49
C THR A 227 16.63 -16.85 3.20
N SER A 228 16.31 -17.58 2.12
CA SER A 228 15.97 -16.98 0.82
C SER A 228 14.87 -15.93 0.95
N TRP A 229 13.89 -16.16 1.82
CA TRP A 229 12.81 -15.21 2.09
C TRP A 229 13.30 -13.89 2.73
N ALA A 230 14.21 -13.98 3.72
CA ALA A 230 14.77 -12.80 4.35
C ALA A 230 15.73 -12.05 3.41
N VAL A 231 16.51 -12.78 2.61
CA VAL A 231 17.35 -12.20 1.55
C VAL A 231 16.49 -11.44 0.53
N TRP A 232 15.38 -12.03 0.09
CA TRP A 232 14.41 -11.35 -0.78
C TRP A 232 13.90 -10.06 -0.13
N THR A 233 13.35 -10.14 1.09
CA THR A 233 12.79 -8.95 1.77
C THR A 233 13.82 -7.82 1.87
N ARG A 234 15.06 -8.11 2.28
CA ARG A 234 16.10 -7.06 2.39
C ARG A 234 16.52 -6.50 1.03
N ALA A 235 16.68 -7.35 0.01
CA ALA A 235 17.12 -6.94 -1.31
C ALA A 235 16.02 -6.19 -2.09
N TRP A 236 14.76 -6.64 -1.99
CA TRP A 236 13.59 -5.92 -2.48
C TRP A 236 13.54 -4.53 -1.84
N THR A 237 13.60 -4.43 -0.50
CA THR A 237 13.64 -3.12 0.18
C THR A 237 14.80 -2.24 -0.28
N ALA A 238 15.98 -2.80 -0.56
CA ALA A 238 17.10 -2.04 -1.09
C ALA A 238 16.85 -1.53 -2.53
N GLU A 239 16.15 -2.31 -3.37
CA GLU A 239 15.72 -1.88 -4.69
C GLU A 239 14.68 -0.75 -4.59
N GLU A 240 13.65 -0.90 -3.75
CA GLU A 240 12.56 0.06 -3.50
C GLU A 240 13.03 1.41 -2.97
N ASN A 241 14.03 1.41 -2.08
CA ASN A 241 14.54 2.65 -1.49
C ASN A 241 14.93 3.70 -2.54
N ARG A 242 15.43 3.24 -3.70
CA ARG A 242 15.87 4.12 -4.80
C ARG A 242 14.69 4.86 -5.45
N HIS A 243 13.48 4.33 -5.38
CA HIS A 243 12.29 4.93 -5.99
C HIS A 243 11.91 6.23 -5.26
N GLY A 244 11.72 6.14 -3.94
CA GLY A 244 11.49 7.30 -3.08
C GLY A 244 12.63 8.32 -3.19
N ASP A 245 13.88 7.85 -3.11
CA ASP A 245 15.07 8.70 -3.23
C ASP A 245 15.11 9.53 -4.53
N LEU A 246 14.74 8.92 -5.66
CA LEU A 246 14.75 9.56 -6.97
C LEU A 246 13.59 10.55 -7.12
N LEU A 247 12.37 10.13 -6.76
CA LEU A 247 11.18 10.97 -6.85
C LEU A 247 11.26 12.17 -5.89
N ASN A 248 11.78 11.97 -4.68
CA ASN A 248 11.99 13.04 -3.70
C ASN A 248 12.89 14.14 -4.26
N LYS A 249 14.09 13.76 -4.73
CA LYS A 249 15.07 14.71 -5.28
C LYS A 249 14.55 15.40 -6.54
N TYR A 250 13.82 14.68 -7.39
CA TYR A 250 13.15 15.28 -8.55
C TYR A 250 12.13 16.35 -8.13
N LEU A 251 11.21 16.02 -7.22
CA LEU A 251 10.20 16.94 -6.71
C LEU A 251 10.82 18.15 -6.02
N TYR A 252 11.85 17.94 -5.20
CA TYR A 252 12.63 18.99 -4.56
C TYR A 252 13.24 19.96 -5.58
N LEU A 253 13.92 19.44 -6.60
CA LEU A 253 14.58 20.26 -7.62
C LEU A 253 13.58 21.00 -8.52
N SER A 254 12.40 20.41 -8.77
CA SER A 254 11.36 20.98 -9.63
C SER A 254 10.91 22.38 -9.18
N GLY A 255 10.86 22.61 -7.86
CA GLY A 255 10.31 23.84 -7.27
C GLY A 255 8.82 24.06 -7.54
N ARG A 256 8.07 23.02 -7.92
CA ARG A 256 6.63 23.10 -8.20
C ARG A 256 5.77 22.80 -6.97
N VAL A 257 6.35 22.19 -5.94
CA VAL A 257 5.65 21.60 -4.79
C VAL A 257 6.19 22.10 -3.44
N ASP A 258 5.35 22.04 -2.40
CA ASP A 258 5.71 22.38 -1.02
C ASP A 258 6.29 21.16 -0.30
N MET A 259 7.62 21.01 -0.38
CA MET A 259 8.33 19.88 0.24
C MET A 259 8.08 19.77 1.75
N LYS A 260 7.88 20.88 2.46
CA LYS A 260 7.61 20.84 3.90
C LYS A 260 6.28 20.16 4.21
N GLN A 261 5.26 20.40 3.39
CA GLN A 261 3.96 19.73 3.53
C GLN A 261 4.04 18.26 3.15
N ILE A 262 4.82 17.91 2.13
CA ILE A 262 5.09 16.53 1.72
C ILE A 262 5.81 15.76 2.83
N GLU A 263 6.91 16.30 3.36
CA GLU A 263 7.69 15.70 4.46
C GLU A 263 6.85 15.45 5.71
N LYS A 264 5.98 16.40 6.09
CA LYS A 264 5.01 16.19 7.18
C LYS A 264 4.03 15.07 6.87
N THR A 265 3.58 14.95 5.62
CA THR A 265 2.65 13.90 5.19
C THR A 265 3.32 12.53 5.29
N ILE A 266 4.56 12.40 4.84
CA ILE A 266 5.38 11.18 5.00
C ILE A 266 5.53 10.83 6.48
N GLN A 267 5.86 11.81 7.32
CA GLN A 267 6.01 11.59 8.76
C GLN A 267 4.71 11.10 9.42
N TYR A 268 3.56 11.66 9.04
CA TYR A 268 2.26 11.17 9.49
C TYR A 268 1.99 9.77 8.98
N LEU A 269 2.26 9.47 7.71
CA LEU A 269 1.99 8.17 7.11
C LEU A 269 2.83 7.06 7.77
N ILE A 270 4.14 7.25 7.92
CA ILE A 270 5.01 6.29 8.63
C ILE A 270 4.57 6.13 10.09
N GLY A 271 4.24 7.23 10.78
CA GLY A 271 3.73 7.17 12.15
C GLY A 271 2.35 6.52 12.29
N SER A 272 1.57 6.48 11.21
CA SER A 272 0.28 5.77 11.14
C SER A 272 0.47 4.28 10.86
N GLY A 273 1.51 3.93 10.11
CA GLY A 273 1.66 2.62 9.52
C GLY A 273 0.53 2.30 8.54
N MET A 274 0.26 1.00 8.38
CA MET A 274 -0.80 0.49 7.51
C MET A 274 -1.27 -0.85 8.06
N ASP A 275 -2.58 -1.13 7.95
CA ASP A 275 -3.14 -2.47 8.12
C ASP A 275 -3.59 -3.04 6.75
N PRO A 276 -2.79 -3.92 6.12
CA PRO A 276 -3.16 -4.59 4.87
C PRO A 276 -4.15 -5.76 5.07
N ARG A 277 -4.49 -6.08 6.33
CA ARG A 277 -5.37 -7.20 6.70
C ARG A 277 -4.90 -8.56 6.17
N THR A 278 -3.57 -8.72 6.12
CA THR A 278 -2.86 -9.94 5.72
C THR A 278 -2.60 -10.88 6.89
N GLU A 279 -2.87 -10.47 8.13
CA GLU A 279 -3.01 -11.35 9.30
C GLU A 279 -1.80 -12.26 9.56
N ASN A 280 -0.59 -11.76 9.29
CA ASN A 280 0.67 -12.51 9.38
C ASN A 280 0.73 -13.73 8.42
N ASN A 281 -0.21 -13.85 7.49
CA ASN A 281 -0.36 -15.01 6.62
C ASN A 281 0.31 -14.75 5.26
N PRO A 282 1.38 -15.47 4.88
CA PRO A 282 2.05 -15.25 3.60
C PRO A 282 1.18 -15.53 2.37
N TYR A 283 0.14 -16.36 2.46
CA TYR A 283 -0.79 -16.52 1.35
C TYR A 283 -1.52 -15.20 1.06
N LEU A 284 -2.03 -14.54 2.11
CA LEU A 284 -2.67 -13.22 2.00
C LEU A 284 -1.64 -12.15 1.60
N GLY A 285 -0.45 -12.17 2.22
CA GLY A 285 0.63 -11.23 1.96
C GLY A 285 1.16 -11.27 0.52
N PHE A 286 1.38 -12.45 -0.05
CA PHE A 286 1.89 -12.59 -1.41
C PHE A 286 0.84 -12.32 -2.49
N ILE A 287 -0.45 -12.54 -2.19
CA ILE A 287 -1.55 -12.07 -3.05
C ILE A 287 -1.65 -10.55 -3.00
N TYR A 288 -1.56 -9.96 -1.81
CA TYR A 288 -1.55 -8.51 -1.64
C TYR A 288 -0.41 -7.84 -2.41
N THR A 289 0.83 -8.29 -2.23
CA THR A 289 2.01 -7.76 -2.93
C THR A 289 1.94 -7.97 -4.44
N SER A 290 1.53 -9.16 -4.92
CA SER A 290 1.31 -9.39 -6.36
C SER A 290 0.35 -8.40 -6.99
N PHE A 291 -0.69 -7.98 -6.25
CA PHE A 291 -1.64 -6.99 -6.71
C PHE A 291 -1.05 -5.58 -6.68
N GLN A 292 -0.40 -5.20 -5.58
CA GLN A 292 0.15 -3.85 -5.38
C GLN A 292 1.28 -3.53 -6.36
N GLU A 293 2.21 -4.46 -6.55
CA GLU A 293 3.33 -4.31 -7.49
C GLU A 293 2.85 -4.10 -8.94
N ARG A 294 1.71 -4.72 -9.29
CA ARG A 294 1.09 -4.45 -10.58
C ARG A 294 0.40 -3.09 -10.62
N ALA A 295 -0.19 -2.65 -9.50
CA ALA A 295 -0.82 -1.34 -9.40
C ALA A 295 0.22 -0.20 -9.53
N THR A 296 1.36 -0.31 -8.84
CA THR A 296 2.49 0.63 -8.95
C THR A 296 3.12 0.59 -10.33
N PHE A 297 3.30 -0.60 -10.94
CA PHE A 297 3.72 -0.73 -12.34
C PHE A 297 2.82 0.08 -13.30
N ILE A 298 1.50 -0.02 -13.13
CA ILE A 298 0.53 0.73 -13.95
C ILE A 298 0.62 2.24 -13.66
N SER A 299 0.63 2.63 -12.39
CA SER A 299 0.70 4.04 -11.97
C SER A 299 1.95 4.73 -12.55
N HIS A 300 3.14 4.16 -12.29
CA HIS A 300 4.41 4.66 -12.79
C HIS A 300 4.52 4.62 -14.32
N GLY A 301 3.96 3.59 -14.96
CA GLY A 301 3.87 3.51 -16.42
C GLY A 301 3.01 4.62 -17.03
N ASN A 302 1.88 4.94 -16.40
CA ASN A 302 0.98 5.99 -16.85
C ASN A 302 1.56 7.38 -16.58
N THR A 303 2.17 7.64 -15.42
CA THR A 303 2.87 8.90 -15.15
C THR A 303 4.06 9.08 -16.10
N ALA A 304 4.79 8.02 -16.45
CA ALA A 304 5.84 8.09 -17.48
C ALA A 304 5.30 8.54 -18.85
N ARG A 305 4.15 7.99 -19.27
CA ARG A 305 3.49 8.39 -20.53
C ARG A 305 3.05 9.84 -20.49
N LEU A 306 2.40 10.27 -19.42
CA LEU A 306 1.92 11.64 -19.23
C LEU A 306 3.09 12.64 -19.19
N ALA A 307 4.18 12.33 -18.48
CA ALA A 307 5.40 13.15 -18.47
C ALA A 307 5.93 13.39 -19.88
N LYS A 308 5.95 12.35 -20.71
CA LYS A 308 6.35 12.44 -22.11
C LYS A 308 5.39 13.29 -22.93
N GLU A 309 4.08 13.18 -22.71
CA GLU A 309 3.05 14.01 -23.35
C GLU A 309 3.21 15.50 -23.01
N HIS A 310 3.65 15.82 -21.79
CA HIS A 310 4.02 17.17 -21.35
C HIS A 310 5.44 17.61 -21.75
N GLY A 311 6.16 16.80 -22.53
CA GLY A 311 7.48 17.16 -23.06
C GLY A 311 8.67 16.90 -22.11
N ASP A 312 8.45 16.31 -20.94
CA ASP A 312 9.54 15.95 -20.01
C ASP A 312 9.99 14.49 -20.20
N LEU A 313 10.91 14.30 -21.15
CA LEU A 313 11.48 12.97 -21.44
C LEU A 313 12.32 12.39 -20.30
N LYS A 314 12.99 13.23 -19.50
CA LYS A 314 13.79 12.74 -18.35
C LYS A 314 12.87 12.24 -17.23
N LEU A 315 11.78 12.94 -16.93
CA LEU A 315 10.78 12.46 -15.98
C LEU A 315 10.09 11.18 -16.48
N ALA A 316 9.82 11.09 -17.80
CA ALA A 316 9.31 9.86 -18.38
C ALA A 316 10.27 8.67 -18.18
N GLN A 317 11.60 8.91 -18.28
CA GLN A 317 12.61 7.89 -17.96
C GLN A 317 12.64 7.54 -16.48
N ILE A 318 12.51 8.52 -15.58
CA ILE A 318 12.43 8.32 -14.13
C ILE A 318 11.24 7.40 -13.76
N CYS A 319 10.03 7.76 -14.18
CA CYS A 319 8.85 6.94 -13.89
C CYS A 319 8.94 5.56 -14.58
N GLY A 320 9.46 5.53 -15.81
CA GLY A 320 9.61 4.29 -16.57
C GLY A 320 10.64 3.31 -15.98
N ILE A 321 11.74 3.80 -15.41
CA ILE A 321 12.75 2.93 -14.80
C ILE A 321 12.25 2.33 -13.47
N ILE A 322 11.49 3.11 -12.69
CA ILE A 322 10.80 2.62 -11.48
C ILE A 322 9.80 1.53 -11.88
N ALA A 323 8.90 1.80 -12.85
CA ALA A 323 7.97 0.80 -13.39
C ALA A 323 8.67 -0.50 -13.85
N SER A 324 9.91 -0.42 -14.35
CA SER A 324 10.67 -1.61 -14.76
C SER A 324 11.09 -2.50 -13.59
N ASP A 325 11.28 -1.93 -12.40
CA ASP A 325 11.56 -2.66 -11.18
C ASP A 325 10.28 -3.28 -10.63
N GLU A 326 9.17 -2.51 -10.52
CA GLU A 326 7.83 -3.02 -10.16
C GLU A 326 7.47 -4.27 -10.98
N LYS A 327 7.76 -4.25 -12.28
CA LYS A 327 7.44 -5.39 -13.16
C LYS A 327 8.20 -6.66 -12.78
N ARG A 328 9.44 -6.54 -12.32
CA ARG A 328 10.24 -7.69 -11.85
C ARG A 328 9.70 -8.20 -10.52
N HIS A 329 9.35 -7.30 -9.60
CA HIS A 329 8.77 -7.65 -8.31
C HIS A 329 7.40 -8.31 -8.47
N GLU A 330 6.51 -7.77 -9.31
CA GLU A 330 5.25 -8.40 -9.72
C GLU A 330 5.50 -9.83 -10.22
N THR A 331 6.51 -10.01 -11.09
CA THR A 331 6.84 -11.33 -11.64
C THR A 331 7.29 -12.30 -10.55
N ALA A 332 8.09 -11.84 -9.59
CA ALA A 332 8.56 -12.66 -8.47
C ALA A 332 7.40 -13.05 -7.54
N TYR A 333 6.58 -12.09 -7.07
CA TYR A 333 5.47 -12.38 -6.17
C TYR A 333 4.39 -13.24 -6.84
N THR A 334 4.07 -12.99 -8.11
CA THR A 334 3.10 -13.83 -8.83
C THR A 334 3.58 -15.26 -9.02
N LYS A 335 4.90 -15.49 -9.13
CA LYS A 335 5.49 -16.84 -9.12
C LYS A 335 5.38 -17.54 -7.77
N ILE A 336 5.52 -16.81 -6.65
CA ILE A 336 5.32 -17.38 -5.32
C ILE A 336 3.89 -17.91 -5.20
N VAL A 337 2.89 -17.10 -5.56
CA VAL A 337 1.49 -17.51 -5.47
C VAL A 337 1.16 -18.62 -6.48
N GLU A 338 1.75 -18.60 -7.68
CA GLU A 338 1.65 -19.73 -8.63
C GLU A 338 2.14 -21.03 -7.99
N LYS A 339 3.29 -20.99 -7.29
CA LYS A 339 3.81 -22.17 -6.60
C LYS A 339 2.92 -22.62 -5.44
N LEU A 340 2.30 -21.69 -4.73
CA LEU A 340 1.33 -22.01 -3.68
C LEU A 340 0.06 -22.66 -4.26
N PHE A 341 -0.39 -22.28 -5.45
CA PHE A 341 -1.48 -22.98 -6.15
C PHE A 341 -1.12 -24.42 -6.55
N GLU A 342 0.16 -24.71 -6.83
CA GLU A 342 0.60 -26.09 -7.10
C GLU A 342 0.59 -26.97 -5.83
N ILE A 343 0.96 -26.40 -4.68
CA ILE A 343 1.16 -27.15 -3.43
C ILE A 343 -0.14 -27.24 -2.61
N ASP A 344 -0.84 -26.13 -2.49
CA ASP A 344 -2.04 -25.96 -1.68
C ASP A 344 -3.09 -25.13 -2.43
N PRO A 345 -3.72 -25.70 -3.48
CA PRO A 345 -4.70 -24.98 -4.29
C PRO A 345 -5.93 -24.54 -3.48
N ASN A 346 -6.32 -25.32 -2.46
CA ASN A 346 -7.47 -24.99 -1.60
C ASN A 346 -7.17 -23.80 -0.68
N GLY A 347 -6.06 -23.83 0.07
CA GLY A 347 -5.69 -22.71 0.94
C GLY A 347 -5.45 -21.43 0.13
N THR A 348 -4.80 -21.55 -1.03
CA THR A 348 -4.47 -20.40 -1.88
C THR A 348 -5.71 -19.75 -2.50
N VAL A 349 -6.68 -20.51 -3.01
CA VAL A 349 -7.92 -19.92 -3.57
C VAL A 349 -8.78 -19.26 -2.49
N LEU A 350 -8.82 -19.84 -1.28
CA LEU A 350 -9.52 -19.25 -0.14
C LEU A 350 -8.89 -17.92 0.27
N ALA A 351 -7.55 -17.87 0.36
CA ALA A 351 -6.81 -16.66 0.63
C ALA A 351 -7.04 -15.58 -0.45
N PHE A 352 -7.09 -15.96 -1.72
CA PHE A 352 -7.38 -15.01 -2.80
C PHE A 352 -8.80 -14.44 -2.71
N ALA A 353 -9.79 -15.30 -2.49
CA ALA A 353 -11.16 -14.85 -2.27
C ALA A 353 -11.30 -13.97 -1.03
N ASP A 354 -10.58 -14.27 0.05
CA ASP A 354 -10.58 -13.48 1.27
C ASP A 354 -10.01 -12.08 1.06
N MET A 355 -8.82 -11.96 0.44
CA MET A 355 -8.26 -10.64 0.09
C MET A 355 -9.19 -9.84 -0.82
N MET A 356 -9.88 -10.49 -1.77
CA MET A 356 -10.86 -9.83 -2.62
C MET A 356 -12.14 -9.39 -1.87
N LYS A 357 -12.59 -10.15 -0.87
CA LYS A 357 -13.71 -9.76 0.01
C LYS A 357 -13.34 -8.58 0.91
N LYS A 358 -12.11 -8.58 1.43
CA LYS A 358 -11.54 -7.48 2.23
C LYS A 358 -11.29 -6.23 1.40
N LYS A 359 -11.12 -6.41 0.08
CA LYS A 359 -10.62 -5.44 -0.91
C LYS A 359 -9.15 -5.15 -0.67
N ILE A 360 -8.41 -4.95 -1.76
CA ILE A 360 -6.99 -4.61 -1.67
C ILE A 360 -6.88 -3.14 -1.27
N SER A 361 -6.59 -2.90 0.01
CA SER A 361 -6.36 -1.56 0.55
C SER A 361 -5.04 -0.98 0.04
N MET A 362 -5.07 0.26 -0.46
CA MET A 362 -3.83 0.94 -0.84
C MET A 362 -2.94 1.20 0.38
N PRO A 363 -1.62 1.08 0.25
CA PRO A 363 -0.71 1.21 1.37
C PRO A 363 -0.76 2.60 2.02
N ALA A 364 -0.91 3.65 1.22
CA ALA A 364 -1.02 5.03 1.70
C ALA A 364 -2.46 5.47 2.05
N HIS A 365 -3.41 4.55 2.30
CA HIS A 365 -4.81 4.93 2.57
C HIS A 365 -5.03 5.78 3.84
N LEU A 366 -4.04 5.82 4.74
CA LEU A 366 -4.02 6.65 5.96
C LEU A 366 -3.29 7.99 5.78
N MET A 367 -3.01 8.39 4.54
CA MET A 367 -2.30 9.62 4.21
C MET A 367 -3.00 10.86 4.79
N TYR A 368 -2.23 11.71 5.47
CA TYR A 368 -2.71 12.90 6.16
C TYR A 368 -1.64 13.99 6.20
N ASP A 369 -2.00 15.23 5.88
CA ASP A 369 -1.05 16.36 5.76
C ASP A 369 -1.14 17.39 6.92
N GLY A 370 -1.91 17.07 7.96
CA GLY A 370 -2.13 17.95 9.11
C GLY A 370 -3.41 18.79 9.05
N HIS A 371 -4.24 18.64 8.01
CA HIS A 371 -5.51 19.36 7.88
C HIS A 371 -6.57 18.63 7.05
N ASP A 372 -6.22 17.98 5.95
CA ASP A 372 -7.20 17.25 5.13
C ASP A 372 -7.34 15.80 5.61
N ALA A 373 -8.46 15.48 6.26
CA ALA A 373 -8.76 14.14 6.74
C ALA A 373 -9.10 13.15 5.60
N ASN A 374 -9.43 13.67 4.41
CA ASN A 374 -9.86 12.92 3.24
C ASN A 374 -8.78 12.95 2.14
N LEU A 375 -7.53 13.24 2.50
CA LEU A 375 -6.44 13.48 1.56
C LEU A 375 -6.22 12.31 0.60
N PHE A 376 -6.31 11.07 1.08
CA PHE A 376 -6.22 9.88 0.23
C PHE A 376 -7.36 9.79 -0.79
N GLU A 377 -8.60 10.08 -0.40
CA GLU A 377 -9.75 10.08 -1.32
C GLU A 377 -9.60 11.16 -2.40
N ASN A 378 -9.19 12.36 -1.97
CA ASN A 378 -8.96 13.50 -2.85
C ASN A 378 -7.84 13.22 -3.85
N PHE A 379 -6.69 12.71 -3.40
CA PHE A 379 -5.60 12.25 -4.26
C PHE A 379 -6.06 11.16 -5.24
N SER A 380 -6.79 10.15 -4.75
CA SER A 380 -7.28 9.04 -5.56
C SER A 380 -8.24 9.52 -6.66
N ALA A 381 -9.06 10.54 -6.39
CA ALA A 381 -9.95 11.13 -7.37
C ALA A 381 -9.16 11.85 -8.50
N VAL A 382 -8.07 12.57 -8.16
CA VAL A 382 -7.18 13.17 -9.17
C VAL A 382 -6.53 12.09 -10.03
N ALA A 383 -5.99 11.02 -9.41
CA ALA A 383 -5.37 9.91 -10.14
C ALA A 383 -6.35 9.18 -11.07
N GLN A 384 -7.60 9.00 -10.61
CA GLN A 384 -8.69 8.43 -11.39
C GLN A 384 -9.06 9.31 -12.60
N GLN A 385 -9.14 10.63 -12.41
CA GLN A 385 -9.49 11.58 -13.47
C GLN A 385 -8.38 11.71 -14.52
N LEU A 386 -7.12 11.74 -14.07
CA LEU A 386 -5.96 11.84 -14.95
C LEU A 386 -5.64 10.52 -15.67
N GLY A 387 -6.26 9.41 -15.23
CA GLY A 387 -6.03 8.08 -15.78
C GLY A 387 -4.66 7.51 -15.39
N VAL A 388 -4.12 7.93 -14.24
CA VAL A 388 -2.89 7.39 -13.67
C VAL A 388 -3.15 6.01 -13.07
N TYR A 389 -4.18 5.91 -12.22
CA TYR A 389 -4.67 4.65 -11.69
C TYR A 389 -6.17 4.74 -11.44
N THR A 390 -6.93 3.81 -12.01
CA THR A 390 -8.39 3.83 -12.02
C THR A 390 -9.00 2.57 -11.40
N ALA A 391 -10.29 2.64 -11.04
CA ALA A 391 -11.06 1.48 -10.65
C ALA A 391 -11.17 0.42 -11.78
N LYS A 392 -10.98 0.81 -13.05
CA LYS A 392 -10.84 -0.13 -14.17
C LYS A 392 -9.51 -0.88 -14.09
N ASP A 393 -8.42 -0.20 -13.78
CA ASP A 393 -7.10 -0.84 -13.61
C ASP A 393 -7.13 -1.87 -12.47
N TYR A 394 -7.82 -1.57 -11.37
CA TYR A 394 -8.06 -2.56 -10.31
C TYR A 394 -8.71 -3.85 -10.84
N ALA A 395 -9.75 -3.71 -11.67
CA ALA A 395 -10.43 -4.86 -12.27
C ALA A 395 -9.55 -5.60 -13.29
N ASP A 396 -8.74 -4.87 -14.07
CA ASP A 396 -7.78 -5.42 -15.03
C ASP A 396 -6.66 -6.20 -14.32
N ILE A 397 -6.17 -5.73 -13.17
CA ILE A 397 -5.21 -6.46 -12.32
C ILE A 397 -5.83 -7.76 -11.82
N LEU A 398 -7.06 -7.72 -11.29
CA LEU A 398 -7.74 -8.91 -10.80
C LEU A 398 -7.91 -9.96 -11.90
N GLU A 399 -8.40 -9.55 -13.07
CA GLU A 399 -8.57 -10.45 -14.22
C GLU A 399 -7.23 -11.02 -14.71
N PHE A 400 -6.18 -10.19 -14.73
CA PHE A 400 -4.83 -10.65 -15.02
C PHE A 400 -4.37 -11.72 -14.03
N LEU A 401 -4.52 -11.51 -12.72
CA LEU A 401 -4.06 -12.46 -11.70
C LEU A 401 -4.87 -13.77 -11.74
N VAL A 402 -6.18 -13.69 -11.95
CA VAL A 402 -7.05 -14.87 -12.20
C VAL A 402 -6.55 -15.69 -13.37
N THR A 403 -6.20 -15.02 -14.47
CA THR A 403 -5.68 -15.67 -15.68
C THR A 403 -4.26 -16.21 -15.46
N ARG A 404 -3.39 -15.42 -14.83
CA ARG A 404 -1.98 -15.74 -14.58
C ARG A 404 -1.82 -16.98 -13.72
N TRP A 405 -2.68 -17.16 -12.73
CA TRP A 405 -2.71 -18.33 -11.84
C TRP A 405 -3.69 -19.41 -12.30
N LYS A 406 -4.32 -19.24 -13.48
CA LYS A 406 -5.28 -20.18 -14.07
C LYS A 406 -6.38 -20.60 -13.08
N VAL A 407 -6.88 -19.65 -12.30
CA VAL A 407 -7.81 -19.93 -11.18
C VAL A 407 -9.07 -20.63 -11.70
N GLY A 408 -9.57 -20.27 -12.87
CA GLY A 408 -10.74 -20.92 -13.48
C GLY A 408 -10.53 -22.36 -13.98
N GLU A 409 -9.28 -22.82 -14.07
CA GLU A 409 -8.92 -24.17 -14.50
C GLU A 409 -8.62 -25.12 -13.33
N LEU A 410 -8.61 -24.61 -12.08
CA LEU A 410 -8.36 -25.42 -10.90
C LEU A 410 -9.45 -26.49 -10.73
N THR A 411 -9.02 -27.72 -10.43
CA THR A 411 -9.90 -28.87 -10.16
C THR A 411 -9.49 -29.54 -8.85
N GLY A 412 -10.36 -30.41 -8.30
CA GLY A 412 -10.09 -31.10 -7.03
C GLY A 412 -10.19 -30.20 -5.80
N LEU A 413 -10.84 -29.03 -5.92
CA LEU A 413 -11.10 -28.13 -4.80
C LEU A 413 -12.23 -28.68 -3.90
N SER A 414 -12.15 -28.32 -2.62
CA SER A 414 -13.22 -28.52 -1.64
C SER A 414 -14.48 -27.73 -2.00
N GLY A 415 -15.60 -27.98 -1.31
CA GLY A 415 -16.84 -27.22 -1.53
C GLY A 415 -16.64 -25.71 -1.34
N GLU A 416 -15.94 -25.29 -0.29
CA GLU A 416 -15.60 -23.89 -0.04
C GLU A 416 -14.60 -23.35 -1.09
N GLY A 417 -13.62 -24.17 -1.49
CA GLY A 417 -12.67 -23.83 -2.54
C GLY A 417 -13.34 -23.53 -3.88
N ASN A 418 -14.33 -24.33 -4.30
CA ASN A 418 -15.11 -24.08 -5.51
C ASN A 418 -15.92 -22.77 -5.41
N GLN A 419 -16.53 -22.48 -4.25
CA GLN A 419 -17.22 -21.19 -4.04
C GLN A 419 -16.27 -19.99 -4.11
N ALA A 420 -15.07 -20.13 -3.56
CA ALA A 420 -14.02 -19.12 -3.64
C ALA A 420 -13.55 -18.90 -5.09
N GLN A 421 -13.34 -19.99 -5.84
CA GLN A 421 -12.99 -19.96 -7.25
C GLN A 421 -14.04 -19.21 -8.08
N ASP A 422 -15.32 -19.58 -7.94
CA ASP A 422 -16.44 -18.93 -8.63
C ASP A 422 -16.54 -17.44 -8.29
N PHE A 423 -16.38 -17.11 -7.00
CA PHE A 423 -16.40 -15.72 -6.54
C PHE A 423 -15.31 -14.89 -7.21
N VAL A 424 -14.06 -15.34 -7.17
CA VAL A 424 -12.92 -14.57 -7.71
C VAL A 424 -13.03 -14.45 -9.24
N CYS A 425 -13.38 -15.53 -9.94
CA CYS A 425 -13.47 -15.54 -11.41
C CYS A 425 -14.59 -14.63 -11.94
N THR A 426 -15.63 -14.36 -11.16
CA THR A 426 -16.77 -13.52 -11.57
C THR A 426 -16.67 -12.07 -11.08
N LEU A 427 -15.67 -11.74 -10.26
CA LEU A 427 -15.60 -10.46 -9.57
C LEU A 427 -15.14 -9.31 -10.49
N ALA A 428 -14.16 -9.51 -11.38
CA ALA A 428 -13.68 -8.44 -12.26
C ALA A 428 -14.79 -7.84 -13.15
N PRO A 429 -15.61 -8.63 -13.88
CA PRO A 429 -16.76 -8.10 -14.62
C PRO A 429 -17.78 -7.37 -13.74
N ARG A 430 -17.94 -7.79 -12.48
CA ARG A 430 -18.84 -7.12 -11.52
C ARG A 430 -18.29 -5.75 -11.11
N ILE A 431 -16.99 -5.62 -10.87
CA ILE A 431 -16.33 -4.36 -10.54
C ILE A 431 -16.48 -3.37 -11.70
N ARG A 432 -16.17 -3.80 -12.94
CA ARG A 432 -16.32 -2.96 -14.15
C ARG A 432 -17.73 -2.36 -14.28
N ARG A 433 -18.77 -3.20 -14.13
CA ARG A 433 -20.18 -2.72 -14.19
C ARG A 433 -20.55 -1.74 -13.08
N LEU A 434 -19.94 -1.85 -11.90
CA LEU A 434 -20.17 -0.91 -10.81
C LEU A 434 -19.48 0.43 -11.09
N GLU A 435 -18.28 0.38 -11.65
CA GLU A 435 -17.48 1.53 -12.07
C GLU A 435 -18.17 2.35 -13.17
N GLU A 436 -18.62 1.70 -14.25
CA GLU A 436 -19.38 2.35 -15.34
C GLU A 436 -20.63 3.08 -14.83
N ARG A 437 -21.34 2.47 -13.87
CA ARG A 437 -22.53 3.09 -13.24
C ARG A 437 -22.17 4.27 -12.35
N ALA A 438 -21.00 4.22 -11.70
CA ALA A 438 -20.53 5.30 -10.85
C ALA A 438 -20.10 6.50 -11.69
N GLN A 439 -19.35 6.28 -12.77
CA GLN A 439 -18.99 7.31 -13.74
C GLN A 439 -20.23 7.96 -14.37
N GLY A 440 -21.22 7.17 -14.79
CA GLY A 440 -22.47 7.69 -15.35
C GLY A 440 -23.30 8.55 -14.40
N ARG A 441 -22.99 8.54 -13.10
CA ARG A 441 -23.63 9.36 -12.05
C ARG A 441 -22.72 10.47 -11.51
N ALA A 442 -21.45 10.50 -11.92
CA ALA A 442 -20.49 11.47 -11.45
C ALA A 442 -20.91 12.88 -11.92
N LYS A 443 -20.99 13.81 -10.95
CA LYS A 443 -21.15 15.24 -11.22
C LYS A 443 -19.78 15.88 -11.12
N LYS A 444 -19.56 16.99 -11.83
CA LYS A 444 -18.38 17.84 -11.61
C LYS A 444 -18.31 18.17 -10.12
N ALA A 445 -17.24 17.74 -9.46
CA ALA A 445 -17.03 18.03 -8.06
C ALA A 445 -16.55 19.49 -7.91
N PRO A 446 -16.49 20.07 -6.71
CA PRO A 446 -15.84 21.36 -6.52
C PRO A 446 -14.32 21.23 -6.71
N ALA A 447 -13.66 22.33 -7.08
CA ALA A 447 -12.21 22.41 -7.00
C ALA A 447 -11.78 22.34 -5.52
N ILE A 448 -10.70 21.60 -5.24
CA ILE A 448 -10.18 21.42 -3.89
C ILE A 448 -8.72 21.86 -3.80
N PRO A 449 -8.32 22.54 -2.71
CA PRO A 449 -6.92 22.94 -2.51
C PRO A 449 -6.09 21.75 -2.01
N PHE A 450 -4.87 21.61 -2.53
CA PHE A 450 -3.88 20.65 -2.02
C PHE A 450 -2.70 21.37 -1.40
N SER A 451 -2.33 20.98 -0.18
CA SER A 451 -1.20 21.60 0.53
C SER A 451 0.15 21.33 -0.12
N TRP A 452 0.30 20.18 -0.77
CA TRP A 452 1.49 19.79 -1.51
C TRP A 452 1.84 20.72 -2.67
N ILE A 453 0.88 21.51 -3.15
CA ILE A 453 1.05 22.49 -4.23
C ILE A 453 0.73 23.91 -3.75
N TYR A 454 1.09 24.22 -2.49
CA TYR A 454 0.91 25.55 -1.89
C TYR A 454 -0.54 26.03 -1.82
N GLY A 455 -1.50 25.10 -1.67
CA GLY A 455 -2.93 25.40 -1.59
C GLY A 455 -3.58 25.76 -2.93
N ARG A 456 -2.89 25.55 -4.05
CA ARG A 456 -3.51 25.63 -5.38
C ARG A 456 -4.60 24.57 -5.52
N GLU A 457 -5.63 24.89 -6.31
CA GLU A 457 -6.84 24.07 -6.42
C GLU A 457 -6.83 23.16 -7.64
N ILE A 458 -7.28 21.92 -7.46
CA ILE A 458 -7.49 20.93 -8.53
C ILE A 458 -8.99 20.66 -8.67
N GLN A 459 -9.46 20.64 -9.91
CA GLN A 459 -10.83 20.29 -10.25
C GLN A 459 -11.01 18.76 -10.23
N LEU A 460 -11.81 18.26 -9.29
CA LEU A 460 -12.23 16.86 -9.18
C LEU A 460 -13.47 16.52 -10.03
#